data_AF-A0A2T4UXF3-F1
#
_entry.id   AF-A0A2T4UXF3-F1
#
_cell.length_a   1.000
_cell.length_b   1.000
_cell.length_c   1.000
_cell.angle_alpha   90.00
_cell.angle_beta   90.00
_cell.angle_gamma   90.00
#
_symmetry.space_group_name_H-M   'P 1'
#
loop_
_entity.id
_entity.type
_entity.pdbx_description
1 polymer ?
#
loop_
_entity_poly.entity_id
_entity_poly.type
_entity_poly.pdbx_seq_one_letter_code
_entity_poly.pdbx_strand_id
1 'polypeptide(L)'
;MLADSVDCTTNSRAAARVKWSSSATATNAASCRSSIPPSSTGLDECDRDPPLDTLSPAEEPDRVTTPDLDHRPSRPAPTGPASRRPELPHGPGFWVIAAAFLAVMAFSTVPTPLYAIYQARDGFPAFVVTVVFAAYAVGVVASLFLAGHVSDWLGRRRILLASILVEVLAAIVFLLWPEVPGLLIARLLTGLGVGALTATATAHLSELRAVARPEEGPGTSRAVSTLVNMGGLALGPLVGGVLAVTVDRPLVVPYEVFLVLLVVLGLGVALVPETVERREVLPAYRPQRLAVPAESRGAFLSAAVGAFAGFAVFGLFTSLAPTFLAGRFGETSHLVAGAVSFGVFAAGAVAQLLSARLAARPALLLSAAALAVGLVLVAVGAVTAVLWPFVAGGVLAGAGVGLLFRLSLAVAGSLASDAARGEVLAGMFLAAYLGLAVPVLAIGAALALLPAVPVLLGFVAVVLLLVLAAIARMLRSSRS
;
A
#
# COMPACT_ATOMS: atom_id res chain seq x y z
N MET A 1 -24.52 73.96 0.03
CA MET A 1 -24.19 73.46 1.38
C MET A 1 -23.97 71.97 1.22
N LEU A 2 -22.72 71.51 1.30
CA LEU A 2 -22.24 70.27 0.66
C LEU A 2 -22.41 70.29 -0.87
N ALA A 3 -21.68 69.42 -1.60
CA ALA A 3 -21.26 69.69 -2.97
C ALA A 3 -21.22 68.47 -3.92
N ASP A 4 -21.74 68.71 -5.12
CA ASP A 4 -21.36 68.33 -6.49
C ASP A 4 -20.69 66.98 -6.85
N SER A 5 -21.17 66.45 -7.98
CA SER A 5 -20.71 65.28 -8.72
C SER A 5 -19.69 65.62 -9.83
N VAL A 6 -18.83 64.67 -10.21
CA VAL A 6 -18.02 64.73 -11.45
C VAL A 6 -18.03 63.36 -12.16
N ASP A 7 -17.91 63.42 -13.49
CA ASP A 7 -18.16 62.34 -14.45
C ASP A 7 -16.92 61.51 -14.87
N CYS A 8 -17.11 60.59 -15.81
CA CYS A 8 -16.06 59.72 -16.38
C CYS A 8 -14.95 60.48 -17.16
N THR A 9 -13.74 59.90 -17.25
CA THR A 9 -13.06 59.44 -18.50
C THR A 9 -11.53 59.20 -18.37
N THR A 10 -10.99 58.37 -19.28
CA THR A 10 -9.61 58.26 -19.81
C THR A 10 -8.33 58.63 -18.99
N ASN A 11 -7.43 57.62 -18.94
CA ASN A 11 -6.01 57.68 -19.37
C ASN A 11 -4.91 58.38 -18.50
N SER A 12 -3.93 57.55 -18.09
CA SER A 12 -2.50 57.85 -17.86
C SER A 12 -2.00 58.57 -16.58
N ARG A 13 -0.97 57.95 -15.96
CA ARG A 13 0.16 58.55 -15.17
C ARG A 13 -0.17 59.22 -13.82
N ALA A 14 0.75 59.34 -12.84
CA ALA A 14 1.98 58.56 -12.52
C ALA A 14 2.58 58.98 -11.14
N ALA A 15 3.18 58.04 -10.40
CA ALA A 15 4.24 58.26 -9.39
C ALA A 15 4.88 56.89 -9.03
N ALA A 16 6.15 56.73 -8.67
CA ALA A 16 7.32 57.64 -8.63
C ALA A 16 8.54 56.93 -9.29
N ARG A 17 9.49 57.63 -9.94
CA ARG A 17 10.83 58.04 -9.43
C ARG A 17 11.53 56.94 -8.59
N VAL A 18 12.80 56.57 -8.81
CA VAL A 18 13.95 57.28 -9.43
C VAL A 18 14.69 56.41 -10.48
N LYS A 19 15.46 57.04 -11.39
CA LYS A 19 16.26 56.42 -12.48
C LYS A 19 17.77 56.57 -12.21
N TRP A 20 18.60 56.16 -13.19
CA TRP A 20 20.07 56.31 -13.36
C TRP A 20 20.95 55.13 -12.88
N SER A 21 21.94 54.64 -13.64
CA SER A 21 22.21 54.77 -15.09
C SER A 21 23.30 53.80 -15.63
N SER A 22 22.99 53.14 -16.75
CA SER A 22 23.87 52.81 -17.91
C SER A 22 25.41 52.76 -17.77
N SER A 23 25.96 51.54 -17.93
CA SER A 23 26.95 51.08 -18.93
C SER A 23 28.28 51.83 -19.24
N ALA A 24 29.32 51.02 -19.52
CA ALA A 24 30.64 51.36 -20.09
C ALA A 24 31.60 52.09 -19.10
N THR A 25 32.94 52.06 -19.24
CA THR A 25 33.82 51.70 -20.38
C THR A 25 35.09 50.98 -19.88
N ALA A 26 35.87 50.33 -20.75
CA ALA A 26 37.20 49.77 -20.43
C ALA A 26 38.33 50.84 -20.51
N THR A 27 39.49 50.58 -19.86
CA THR A 27 40.89 50.77 -20.37
C THR A 27 41.96 50.97 -19.27
N ASN A 28 42.88 49.99 -19.15
CA ASN A 28 44.32 49.99 -18.78
C ASN A 28 44.98 50.79 -17.62
N ALA A 29 46.12 50.20 -17.16
CA ALA A 29 47.28 50.79 -16.43
C ALA A 29 47.07 51.15 -14.94
N ALA A 30 48.06 51.06 -14.02
CA ALA A 30 49.47 50.57 -13.99
C ALA A 30 49.94 50.52 -12.50
N SER A 31 51.03 49.86 -12.02
CA SER A 31 52.01 48.85 -12.51
C SER A 31 52.86 48.35 -11.30
N CYS A 32 54.08 47.79 -11.53
CA CYS A 32 55.16 47.46 -10.55
C CYS A 32 54.95 46.24 -9.62
N ARG A 33 55.92 45.34 -9.36
CA ARG A 33 57.34 45.09 -9.79
C ARG A 33 57.59 43.56 -9.58
N SER A 34 58.19 42.72 -10.42
CA SER A 34 59.40 42.69 -11.29
C SER A 34 60.58 41.88 -10.70
N SER A 35 60.97 40.76 -11.32
CA SER A 35 62.25 40.04 -11.04
C SER A 35 62.64 38.98 -12.10
N ILE A 36 63.49 39.37 -13.07
CA ILE A 36 64.29 38.61 -14.07
C ILE A 36 65.24 39.63 -14.77
N PRO A 37 66.10 39.34 -15.78
CA PRO A 37 66.65 38.08 -16.35
C PRO A 37 68.17 38.01 -15.97
N PRO A 38 69.21 37.68 -16.79
CA PRO A 38 69.39 36.91 -18.05
C PRO A 38 70.32 35.67 -17.81
N SER A 39 71.12 35.05 -18.71
CA SER A 39 71.53 35.18 -20.14
C SER A 39 71.92 33.76 -20.69
N SER A 40 72.61 33.46 -21.81
CA SER A 40 73.22 34.19 -22.97
C SER A 40 73.63 33.16 -24.07
N THR A 41 73.55 33.53 -25.36
CA THR A 41 74.34 33.06 -26.57
C THR A 41 74.40 31.53 -26.89
N GLY A 42 74.37 31.01 -28.14
CA GLY A 42 74.38 31.47 -29.56
C GLY A 42 74.80 30.26 -30.46
N LEU A 43 74.86 30.24 -31.80
CA LEU A 43 74.40 31.13 -32.90
C LEU A 43 74.51 30.35 -34.28
N ASP A 44 74.25 31.02 -35.43
CA ASP A 44 74.58 30.66 -36.84
C ASP A 44 73.90 29.46 -37.56
N GLU A 45 74.06 29.31 -38.89
CA GLU A 45 73.11 29.73 -39.95
C GLU A 45 73.30 29.00 -41.34
N CYS A 46 72.24 28.97 -42.20
CA CYS A 46 72.13 28.73 -43.67
C CYS A 46 72.77 27.54 -44.45
N ASP A 47 71.91 26.70 -45.08
CA ASP A 47 71.81 26.33 -46.54
C ASP A 47 70.64 25.30 -46.72
N ARG A 48 69.70 25.29 -47.69
CA ARG A 48 69.60 25.32 -49.18
C ARG A 48 69.34 23.94 -49.83
N ASP A 49 68.24 23.88 -50.60
CA ASP A 49 67.71 22.78 -51.45
C ASP A 49 68.10 22.97 -52.95
N PRO A 50 67.62 22.16 -53.94
CA PRO A 50 67.37 20.69 -54.01
C PRO A 50 68.20 20.06 -55.19
N PRO A 51 67.64 19.60 -56.34
CA PRO A 51 66.74 18.45 -56.63
C PRO A 51 67.38 17.36 -57.55
N LEU A 52 66.64 16.27 -57.87
CA LEU A 52 66.69 15.63 -59.20
C LEU A 52 65.46 14.74 -59.49
N ASP A 53 64.88 14.87 -60.69
CA ASP A 53 63.70 14.12 -61.16
C ASP A 53 64.04 12.78 -61.84
N THR A 54 63.11 11.81 -61.79
CA THR A 54 62.92 10.79 -62.84
C THR A 54 61.44 10.59 -63.16
N LEU A 55 61.12 10.25 -64.42
CA LEU A 55 59.77 10.33 -64.99
C LEU A 55 59.19 8.95 -65.36
N SER A 56 58.00 8.63 -64.82
CA SER A 56 56.95 7.80 -65.47
C SER A 56 57.28 6.31 -65.82
N PRO A 57 56.29 5.44 -66.15
CA PRO A 57 54.93 5.73 -66.61
C PRO A 57 53.76 5.15 -65.78
N ALA A 58 52.61 5.81 -65.99
CA ALA A 58 51.23 5.44 -65.69
C ALA A 58 50.95 3.98 -65.26
N GLU A 59 50.38 3.84 -64.06
CA GLU A 59 49.73 2.63 -63.57
C GLU A 59 48.20 2.72 -63.79
N GLU A 60 47.56 1.58 -64.05
CA GLU A 60 46.17 1.50 -64.53
C GLU A 60 45.16 1.64 -63.35
N PRO A 61 44.11 2.48 -63.46
CA PRO A 61 43.20 2.74 -62.34
C PRO A 61 42.32 1.51 -62.04
N ASP A 62 42.69 0.79 -60.98
CA ASP A 62 42.03 -0.45 -60.57
C ASP A 62 40.53 -0.25 -60.29
N ARG A 63 39.73 -1.28 -60.60
CA ARG A 63 38.27 -1.18 -60.57
C ARG A 63 37.78 -1.20 -59.13
N VAL A 64 37.34 -0.04 -58.64
CA VAL A 64 36.60 0.07 -57.37
C VAL A 64 35.31 -0.74 -57.45
N THR A 65 35.36 -1.97 -56.97
CA THR A 65 34.18 -2.85 -56.84
C THR A 65 33.24 -2.24 -55.81
N THR A 66 32.18 -1.57 -56.26
CA THR A 66 31.13 -1.03 -55.40
C THR A 66 30.47 -2.17 -54.61
N PRO A 67 30.36 -2.09 -53.27
CA PRO A 67 29.57 -3.06 -52.51
C PRO A 67 28.09 -2.95 -52.91
N ASP A 68 27.43 -4.10 -53.06
CA ASP A 68 26.04 -4.17 -53.50
C ASP A 68 25.09 -3.63 -52.42
N LEU A 69 24.53 -2.44 -52.68
CA LEU A 69 23.67 -1.71 -51.74
C LEU A 69 22.16 -1.93 -51.97
N ASP A 70 21.74 -3.06 -52.57
CA ASP A 70 20.30 -3.43 -52.59
C ASP A 70 19.86 -4.28 -51.38
N HIS A 71 20.52 -4.09 -50.23
CA HIS A 71 20.07 -4.62 -48.93
C HIS A 71 18.89 -3.81 -48.39
N ARG A 72 17.76 -3.88 -49.11
CA ARG A 72 16.48 -3.28 -48.70
C ARG A 72 16.11 -3.79 -47.30
N PRO A 73 15.79 -2.91 -46.33
CA PRO A 73 15.30 -3.37 -45.04
C PRO A 73 14.02 -4.18 -45.28
N SER A 74 14.08 -5.48 -44.96
CA SER A 74 12.93 -6.38 -45.09
C SER A 74 11.80 -5.82 -44.24
N ARG A 75 10.77 -5.27 -44.88
CA ARG A 75 9.55 -4.81 -44.19
C ARG A 75 9.10 -5.96 -43.29
N PRO A 76 8.93 -5.74 -41.97
CA PRO A 76 8.39 -6.79 -41.11
C PRO A 76 7.05 -7.22 -41.71
N ALA A 77 6.92 -8.51 -42.00
CA ALA A 77 5.71 -9.04 -42.62
C ALA A 77 4.50 -8.61 -41.77
N PRO A 78 3.40 -8.13 -42.39
CA PRO A 78 2.24 -7.69 -41.63
C PRO A 78 1.77 -8.88 -40.78
N THR A 79 1.91 -8.75 -39.46
CA THR A 79 1.53 -9.80 -38.52
C THR A 79 0.03 -10.00 -38.65
N GLY A 80 -0.35 -11.07 -39.36
CA GLY A 80 -1.75 -11.44 -39.59
C GLY A 80 -2.51 -11.39 -38.26
N PRO A 81 -3.75 -10.86 -38.26
CA PRO A 81 -4.38 -10.28 -37.08
C PRO A 81 -4.34 -11.25 -35.91
N ALA A 82 -3.37 -11.03 -35.01
CA ALA A 82 -3.17 -11.89 -33.85
C ALA A 82 -4.49 -11.93 -33.09
N SER A 83 -4.99 -13.14 -32.82
CA SER A 83 -6.34 -13.36 -32.30
C SER A 83 -6.48 -12.80 -30.89
N ARG A 84 -6.70 -11.48 -30.82
CA ARG A 84 -6.95 -10.74 -29.58
C ARG A 84 -8.18 -11.38 -28.96
N ARG A 85 -7.96 -12.02 -27.81
CA ARG A 85 -9.04 -12.52 -26.96
C ARG A 85 -9.96 -11.34 -26.64
N PRO A 86 -11.27 -11.57 -26.41
CA PRO A 86 -12.17 -10.50 -25.98
C PRO A 86 -11.73 -10.00 -24.59
N GLU A 87 -10.91 -8.97 -24.57
CA GLU A 87 -10.47 -8.27 -23.36
C GLU A 87 -11.32 -7.01 -23.16
N LEU A 88 -11.72 -6.77 -21.92
CA LEU A 88 -12.51 -5.62 -21.51
C LEU A 88 -11.73 -4.31 -21.75
N PRO A 89 -12.38 -3.18 -22.06
CA PRO A 89 -11.70 -1.90 -22.05
C PRO A 89 -11.17 -1.58 -20.64
N HIS A 90 -10.07 -0.83 -20.56
CA HIS A 90 -9.37 -0.54 -19.30
C HIS A 90 -10.27 0.13 -18.23
N GLY A 91 -11.26 0.92 -18.63
CA GLY A 91 -12.23 1.58 -17.74
C GLY A 91 -13.16 0.60 -16.99
N PRO A 92 -13.95 -0.25 -17.69
CA PRO A 92 -14.65 -1.37 -17.06
C PRO A 92 -13.72 -2.33 -16.31
N GLY A 93 -12.55 -2.64 -16.87
CA GLY A 93 -11.55 -3.51 -16.23
C GLY A 93 -11.15 -3.03 -14.83
N PHE A 94 -10.87 -1.73 -14.68
CA PHE A 94 -10.58 -1.10 -13.38
C PHE A 94 -11.67 -1.41 -12.32
N TRP A 95 -12.94 -1.33 -12.69
CA TRP A 95 -14.04 -1.61 -11.75
C TRP A 95 -14.20 -3.11 -11.44
N VAL A 96 -13.90 -4.00 -12.39
CA VAL A 96 -13.85 -5.45 -12.15
C VAL A 96 -12.74 -5.79 -11.14
N ILE A 97 -11.55 -5.22 -11.28
CA ILE A 97 -10.46 -5.41 -10.30
C ILE A 97 -10.84 -4.81 -8.94
N ALA A 98 -11.49 -3.64 -8.91
CA ALA A 98 -11.94 -3.01 -7.67
C ALA A 98 -12.98 -3.88 -6.93
N ALA A 99 -13.94 -4.47 -7.66
CA ALA A 99 -14.94 -5.38 -7.11
C ALA A 99 -14.31 -6.70 -6.62
N ALA A 100 -13.39 -7.29 -7.39
CA ALA A 100 -12.65 -8.49 -6.98
C ALA A 100 -11.82 -8.26 -5.71
N PHE A 101 -11.14 -7.12 -5.62
CA PHE A 101 -10.37 -6.73 -4.43
C PHE A 101 -11.29 -6.50 -3.22
N LEU A 102 -12.41 -5.78 -3.39
CA LEU A 102 -13.41 -5.60 -2.34
C LEU A 102 -13.95 -6.93 -1.81
N ALA A 103 -14.31 -7.86 -2.72
CA ALA A 103 -14.90 -9.15 -2.37
C ALA A 103 -13.92 -10.07 -1.63
N VAL A 104 -12.65 -10.15 -2.07
CA VAL A 104 -11.61 -10.92 -1.38
C VAL A 104 -11.32 -10.35 0.01
N MET A 105 -11.20 -9.03 0.13
CA MET A 105 -10.94 -8.38 1.42
C MET A 105 -12.13 -8.54 2.38
N ALA A 106 -13.37 -8.51 1.89
CA ALA A 106 -14.56 -8.82 2.69
C ALA A 106 -14.63 -10.30 3.10
N PHE A 107 -14.39 -11.23 2.17
CA PHE A 107 -14.34 -12.66 2.47
C PHE A 107 -13.35 -12.97 3.61
N SER A 108 -12.20 -12.29 3.61
CA SER A 108 -11.17 -12.44 4.64
C SER A 108 -11.61 -12.11 6.07
N THR A 109 -12.73 -11.41 6.25
CA THR A 109 -13.29 -11.02 7.55
C THR A 109 -14.73 -11.49 7.80
N VAL A 110 -15.42 -12.09 6.81
CA VAL A 110 -16.74 -12.75 6.97
C VAL A 110 -16.82 -13.75 8.14
N PRO A 111 -15.79 -14.59 8.42
CA PRO A 111 -15.84 -15.52 9.55
C PRO A 111 -15.95 -14.86 10.94
N THR A 112 -15.63 -13.57 11.07
CA THR A 112 -15.55 -12.82 12.35
C THR A 112 -16.74 -13.05 13.30
N PRO A 113 -17.99 -12.72 12.95
CA PRO A 113 -19.15 -12.98 13.80
C PRO A 113 -19.56 -14.46 13.87
N LEU A 114 -19.10 -15.29 12.92
CA LEU A 114 -19.44 -16.71 12.82
C LEU A 114 -18.64 -17.56 13.82
N TYR A 115 -17.46 -17.11 14.25
CA TYR A 115 -16.66 -17.86 15.24
C TYR A 115 -17.39 -18.10 16.56
N ALA A 116 -18.29 -17.21 16.99
CA ALA A 116 -19.13 -17.45 18.16
C ALA A 116 -20.09 -18.65 17.96
N ILE A 117 -20.54 -18.91 16.73
CA ILE A 117 -21.38 -20.07 16.38
C ILE A 117 -20.53 -21.35 16.37
N TYR A 118 -19.33 -21.31 15.77
CA TYR A 118 -18.38 -22.43 15.86
C TYR A 118 -18.04 -22.78 17.32
N GLN A 119 -17.72 -21.77 18.15
CA GLN A 119 -17.47 -21.98 19.58
C GLN A 119 -18.66 -22.61 20.31
N ALA A 120 -19.89 -22.18 20.03
CA ALA A 120 -21.10 -22.72 20.65
C ALA A 120 -21.42 -24.15 20.19
N ARG A 121 -21.08 -24.51 18.94
CA ARG A 121 -21.27 -25.86 18.38
C ARG A 121 -20.20 -26.85 18.88
N ASP A 122 -18.94 -26.40 18.96
CA ASP A 122 -17.78 -27.27 19.14
C ASP A 122 -17.18 -27.22 20.56
N GLY A 123 -17.63 -26.28 21.39
CA GLY A 123 -17.19 -26.13 22.79
C GLY A 123 -15.76 -25.59 22.97
N PHE A 124 -15.08 -25.12 21.92
CA PHE A 124 -13.68 -24.71 22.01
C PHE A 124 -13.47 -23.31 22.66
N PRO A 125 -12.39 -23.13 23.43
CA PRO A 125 -12.12 -21.87 24.14
C PRO A 125 -11.73 -20.74 23.18
N ALA A 126 -11.92 -19.48 23.61
CA ALA A 126 -11.64 -18.28 22.81
C ALA A 126 -10.18 -18.22 22.29
N PHE A 127 -9.23 -18.86 22.98
CA PHE A 127 -7.86 -19.04 22.50
C PHE A 127 -7.79 -19.68 21.09
N VAL A 128 -8.65 -20.67 20.79
CA VAL A 128 -8.67 -21.30 19.46
C VAL A 128 -9.09 -20.30 18.37
N VAL A 129 -10.02 -19.38 18.66
CA VAL A 129 -10.35 -18.27 17.73
C VAL A 129 -9.11 -17.42 17.46
N THR A 130 -8.32 -17.09 18.49
CA THR A 130 -7.08 -16.30 18.31
C THR A 130 -6.01 -17.03 17.51
N VAL A 131 -5.91 -18.36 17.64
CA VAL A 131 -5.04 -19.21 16.80
C VAL A 131 -5.53 -19.25 15.35
N VAL A 132 -6.84 -19.33 15.12
CA VAL A 132 -7.47 -19.27 13.80
C VAL A 132 -7.32 -17.88 13.14
N PHE A 133 -7.19 -16.81 13.92
CA PHE A 133 -6.76 -15.49 13.41
C PHE A 133 -5.25 -15.42 13.12
N ALA A 134 -4.40 -16.01 13.97
CA ALA A 134 -2.96 -16.06 13.73
C ALA A 134 -2.58 -16.86 12.49
N ALA A 135 -3.29 -17.97 12.20
CA ALA A 135 -3.15 -18.77 10.98
C ALA A 135 -3.28 -17.92 9.71
N TYR A 136 -4.24 -16.98 9.67
CA TYR A 136 -4.38 -16.02 8.58
C TYR A 136 -3.18 -15.07 8.48
N ALA A 137 -2.73 -14.49 9.59
CA ALA A 137 -1.56 -13.60 9.58
C ALA A 137 -0.29 -14.31 9.09
N VAL A 138 -0.09 -15.60 9.46
CA VAL A 138 0.98 -16.44 8.94
C VAL A 138 0.86 -16.63 7.42
N GLY A 139 -0.34 -16.90 6.91
CA GLY A 139 -0.59 -17.01 5.46
C GLY A 139 -0.27 -15.71 4.71
N VAL A 140 -0.71 -14.55 5.21
CA VAL A 140 -0.40 -13.24 4.58
C VAL A 140 1.10 -12.99 4.58
N VAL A 141 1.77 -13.20 5.71
CA VAL A 141 3.22 -13.03 5.83
C VAL A 141 3.97 -13.95 4.86
N ALA A 142 3.61 -15.23 4.81
CA ALA A 142 4.21 -16.19 3.87
C ALA A 142 4.05 -15.73 2.41
N SER A 143 2.87 -15.25 2.01
CA SER A 143 2.68 -14.72 0.66
C SER A 143 3.45 -13.44 0.39
N LEU A 144 3.68 -12.57 1.37
CA LEU A 144 4.49 -11.37 1.17
C LEU A 144 5.97 -11.71 0.91
N PHE A 145 6.50 -12.76 1.56
CA PHE A 145 7.84 -13.28 1.30
C PHE A 145 7.97 -14.00 -0.06
N LEU A 146 6.92 -14.69 -0.50
CA LEU A 146 6.98 -15.62 -1.64
C LEU A 146 6.42 -15.06 -2.96
N ALA A 147 5.51 -14.07 -2.93
CA ALA A 147 4.75 -13.64 -4.10
C ALA A 147 4.87 -12.14 -4.46
N GLY A 148 5.43 -11.29 -3.59
CA GLY A 148 5.36 -9.83 -3.72
C GLY A 148 5.83 -9.29 -5.09
N HIS A 149 7.07 -9.59 -5.47
CA HIS A 149 7.66 -9.25 -6.77
C HIS A 149 7.27 -10.20 -7.92
N VAL A 150 6.56 -11.30 -7.67
CA VAL A 150 6.25 -12.30 -8.70
C VAL A 150 5.22 -11.75 -9.70
N SER A 151 4.34 -10.83 -9.26
CA SER A 151 3.40 -10.16 -10.15
C SER A 151 4.06 -9.23 -11.18
N ASP A 152 5.25 -8.69 -10.89
CA ASP A 152 5.99 -7.78 -11.80
C ASP A 152 6.60 -8.50 -13.02
N TRP A 153 6.73 -9.83 -12.97
CA TRP A 153 7.23 -10.63 -14.11
C TRP A 153 6.23 -11.67 -14.64
N LEU A 154 5.24 -12.11 -13.84
CA LEU A 154 4.29 -13.13 -14.26
C LEU A 154 3.01 -12.54 -14.86
N GLY A 155 2.74 -11.25 -14.65
CA GLY A 155 1.51 -10.57 -15.04
C GLY A 155 0.56 -10.36 -13.86
N ARG A 156 -0.07 -9.19 -13.80
CA ARG A 156 -1.02 -8.82 -12.74
C ARG A 156 -2.23 -9.74 -12.78
N ARG A 157 -2.81 -9.94 -13.97
CA ARG A 157 -4.00 -10.79 -14.15
C ARG A 157 -3.74 -12.22 -13.70
N ARG A 158 -2.55 -12.78 -14.00
CA ARG A 158 -2.19 -14.15 -13.59
C ARG A 158 -2.13 -14.31 -12.07
N ILE A 159 -1.49 -13.39 -11.36
CA ILE A 159 -1.41 -13.45 -9.90
C ILE A 159 -2.78 -13.18 -9.24
N LEU A 160 -3.59 -12.25 -9.77
CA LEU A 160 -4.94 -12.02 -9.27
C LEU A 160 -5.85 -13.25 -9.43
N LEU A 161 -5.80 -13.93 -10.58
CA LEU A 161 -6.53 -15.19 -10.78
C LEU A 161 -6.05 -16.30 -9.85
N ALA A 162 -4.73 -16.42 -9.62
CA ALA A 162 -4.17 -17.38 -8.67
C ALA A 162 -4.62 -17.08 -7.23
N SER A 163 -4.62 -15.82 -6.81
CA SER A 163 -5.12 -15.40 -5.49
C SER A 163 -6.61 -15.69 -5.32
N ILE A 164 -7.44 -15.36 -6.32
CA ILE A 164 -8.89 -15.62 -6.28
C ILE A 164 -9.15 -17.14 -6.23
N LEU A 165 -8.37 -17.95 -6.96
CA LEU A 165 -8.45 -19.41 -6.87
C LEU A 165 -8.09 -19.93 -5.47
N VAL A 166 -7.09 -19.35 -4.80
CA VAL A 166 -6.75 -19.70 -3.42
C VAL A 166 -7.87 -19.32 -2.43
N GLU A 167 -8.56 -18.19 -2.62
CA GLU A 167 -9.75 -17.84 -1.82
C GLU A 167 -10.95 -18.74 -2.10
N VAL A 168 -11.15 -19.14 -3.36
CA VAL A 168 -12.16 -20.15 -3.75
C VAL A 168 -11.88 -21.49 -3.06
N LEU A 169 -10.61 -21.92 -3.00
CA LEU A 169 -10.21 -23.11 -2.24
C LEU A 169 -10.42 -22.93 -0.74
N ALA A 170 -10.14 -21.76 -0.17
CA ALA A 170 -10.43 -21.45 1.23
C ALA A 170 -11.93 -21.54 1.55
N ALA A 171 -12.79 -21.00 0.68
CA ALA A 171 -14.25 -21.11 0.80
C ALA A 171 -14.73 -22.57 0.73
N ILE A 172 -14.16 -23.38 -0.18
CA ILE A 172 -14.44 -24.81 -0.27
C ILE A 172 -14.01 -25.55 1.02
N VAL A 173 -12.87 -25.20 1.63
CA VAL A 173 -12.45 -25.79 2.91
C VAL A 173 -13.39 -25.39 4.06
N PHE A 174 -13.82 -24.13 4.15
CA PHE A 174 -14.83 -23.72 5.15
C PHE A 174 -16.17 -24.48 5.00
N LEU A 175 -16.58 -24.76 3.76
CA LEU A 175 -17.82 -25.49 3.45
C LEU A 175 -17.74 -26.99 3.74
N LEU A 176 -16.63 -27.63 3.36
CA LEU A 176 -16.49 -29.10 3.42
C LEU A 176 -15.82 -29.61 4.70
N TRP A 177 -15.03 -28.77 5.38
CA TRP A 177 -14.34 -29.12 6.61
C TRP A 177 -14.52 -28.02 7.67
N PRO A 178 -15.75 -27.86 8.23
CA PRO A 178 -16.08 -26.81 9.18
C PRO A 178 -15.51 -27.06 10.59
N GLU A 179 -14.48 -27.89 10.75
CA GLU A 179 -13.84 -28.24 12.02
C GLU A 179 -12.57 -27.41 12.23
N VAL A 180 -12.11 -27.25 13.48
CA VAL A 180 -10.93 -26.42 13.82
C VAL A 180 -9.71 -26.62 12.89
N PRO A 181 -9.28 -27.85 12.51
CA PRO A 181 -8.17 -28.02 11.56
C PRO A 181 -8.47 -27.47 10.15
N GLY A 182 -9.71 -27.62 9.67
CA GLY A 182 -10.17 -27.04 8.42
C GLY A 182 -10.26 -25.51 8.50
N LEU A 183 -10.73 -24.94 9.62
CA LEU A 183 -10.71 -23.49 9.86
C LEU A 183 -9.27 -22.93 9.81
N LEU A 184 -8.30 -23.63 10.38
CA LEU A 184 -6.88 -23.25 10.33
C LEU A 184 -6.32 -23.27 8.90
N ILE A 185 -6.63 -24.32 8.12
CA ILE A 185 -6.20 -24.46 6.72
C ILE A 185 -6.88 -23.39 5.84
N ALA A 186 -8.18 -23.19 5.97
CA ALA A 186 -8.91 -22.16 5.23
C ALA A 186 -8.38 -20.75 5.54
N ARG A 187 -8.02 -20.46 6.80
CA ARG A 187 -7.41 -19.18 7.18
C ARG A 187 -6.00 -19.01 6.66
N LEU A 188 -5.17 -20.06 6.64
CA LEU A 188 -3.86 -20.04 5.96
C LEU A 188 -4.00 -19.74 4.46
N LEU A 189 -4.95 -20.39 3.78
CA LEU A 189 -5.25 -20.15 2.36
C LEU A 189 -5.72 -18.70 2.13
N THR A 190 -6.71 -18.21 2.87
CA THR A 190 -7.15 -16.79 2.79
C THR A 190 -6.06 -15.80 3.17
N GLY A 191 -5.10 -16.18 4.01
CA GLY A 191 -3.91 -15.36 4.24
C GLY A 191 -3.06 -15.27 2.98
N LEU A 192 -2.77 -16.41 2.34
CA LEU A 192 -1.99 -16.48 1.10
C LEU A 192 -2.67 -15.72 -0.05
N GLY A 193 -3.99 -15.86 -0.19
CA GLY A 193 -4.80 -15.16 -1.20
C GLY A 193 -4.75 -13.64 -1.04
N VAL A 194 -5.16 -13.11 0.11
CA VAL A 194 -5.09 -11.68 0.46
C VAL A 194 -3.68 -11.11 0.30
N GLY A 195 -2.64 -11.84 0.72
CA GLY A 195 -1.25 -11.38 0.65
C GLY A 195 -0.77 -11.11 -0.78
N ALA A 196 -0.97 -12.07 -1.69
CA ALA A 196 -0.60 -11.92 -3.09
C ALA A 196 -1.51 -10.91 -3.82
N LEU A 197 -2.79 -10.86 -3.46
CA LEU A 197 -3.77 -9.99 -4.11
C LEU A 197 -3.59 -8.52 -3.75
N THR A 198 -3.33 -8.18 -2.49
CA THR A 198 -3.34 -6.79 -2.00
C THR A 198 -2.37 -5.88 -2.76
N ALA A 199 -1.13 -6.33 -2.94
CA ALA A 199 -0.13 -5.57 -3.70
C ALA A 199 -0.47 -5.55 -5.20
N THR A 200 -0.80 -6.71 -5.78
CA THR A 200 -1.06 -6.87 -7.21
C THR A 200 -2.27 -6.06 -7.67
N ALA A 201 -3.38 -6.08 -6.91
CA ALA A 201 -4.60 -5.34 -7.22
C ALA A 201 -4.37 -3.82 -7.14
N THR A 202 -3.63 -3.36 -6.13
CA THR A 202 -3.29 -1.94 -5.97
C THR A 202 -2.44 -1.42 -7.14
N ALA A 203 -1.46 -2.20 -7.60
CA ALA A 203 -0.66 -1.88 -8.79
C ALA A 203 -1.53 -1.87 -10.06
N HIS A 204 -2.28 -2.94 -10.30
CA HIS A 204 -3.11 -3.11 -11.49
C HIS A 204 -4.23 -2.06 -11.59
N LEU A 205 -4.85 -1.66 -10.47
CA LEU A 205 -5.80 -0.52 -10.43
C LEU A 205 -5.14 0.80 -10.84
N SER A 206 -3.87 1.02 -10.49
CA SER A 206 -3.16 2.24 -10.90
C SER A 206 -2.75 2.19 -12.37
N GLU A 207 -2.28 1.04 -12.86
CA GLU A 207 -1.92 0.80 -14.26
C GLU A 207 -3.15 0.95 -15.19
N LEU A 208 -4.27 0.26 -14.86
CA LEU A 208 -5.53 0.36 -15.61
C LEU A 208 -6.11 1.79 -15.61
N ARG A 209 -6.02 2.52 -14.49
CA ARG A 209 -6.53 3.91 -14.43
C ARG A 209 -5.68 4.87 -15.26
N ALA A 210 -4.35 4.73 -15.23
CA ALA A 210 -3.45 5.56 -16.02
C ALA A 210 -3.72 5.42 -17.53
N VAL A 211 -3.98 4.20 -18.03
CA VAL A 211 -4.37 3.98 -19.43
C VAL A 211 -5.79 4.47 -19.73
N ALA A 212 -6.76 4.25 -18.82
CA ALA A 212 -8.15 4.62 -19.04
C ALA A 212 -8.42 6.13 -18.93
N ARG A 213 -7.62 6.88 -18.16
CA ARG A 213 -7.74 8.31 -17.89
C ARG A 213 -6.35 8.95 -17.68
N PRO A 214 -5.55 9.18 -18.73
CA PRO A 214 -4.20 9.75 -18.60
C PRO A 214 -4.17 11.13 -17.93
N GLU A 215 -5.20 11.95 -18.17
CA GLU A 215 -5.38 13.29 -17.57
C GLU A 215 -5.65 13.25 -16.05
N GLU A 216 -6.02 12.09 -15.49
CA GLU A 216 -6.23 11.95 -14.04
C GLU A 216 -4.93 11.57 -13.33
N GLY A 217 -4.45 12.47 -12.47
CA GLY A 217 -3.38 12.14 -11.53
C GLY A 217 -3.74 10.95 -10.62
N PRO A 218 -2.75 10.27 -10.00
CA PRO A 218 -2.92 8.99 -9.31
C PRO A 218 -3.73 9.05 -8.00
N GLY A 219 -4.46 10.13 -7.73
CA GLY A 219 -5.38 10.25 -6.61
C GLY A 219 -6.53 9.25 -6.69
N THR A 220 -7.17 9.10 -7.85
CA THR A 220 -8.34 8.23 -8.04
C THR A 220 -8.02 6.76 -7.75
N SER A 221 -6.94 6.22 -8.33
CA SER A 221 -6.55 4.81 -8.14
C SER A 221 -6.12 4.53 -6.70
N ARG A 222 -5.39 5.44 -6.05
CA ARG A 222 -4.98 5.32 -4.64
C ARG A 222 -6.19 5.39 -3.69
N ALA A 223 -7.14 6.28 -3.94
CA ALA A 223 -8.36 6.41 -3.14
C ALA A 223 -9.25 5.16 -3.29
N VAL A 224 -9.46 4.66 -4.51
CA VAL A 224 -10.22 3.42 -4.75
C VAL A 224 -9.53 2.22 -4.12
N SER A 225 -8.22 2.05 -4.30
CA SER A 225 -7.46 0.94 -3.68
C SER A 225 -7.55 0.96 -2.15
N THR A 226 -7.48 2.14 -1.54
CA THR A 226 -7.68 2.33 -0.09
C THR A 226 -9.09 1.94 0.33
N LEU A 227 -10.10 2.41 -0.40
CA LEU A 227 -11.51 2.18 -0.12
C LEU A 227 -11.89 0.70 -0.25
N VAL A 228 -11.43 0.00 -1.28
CA VAL A 228 -11.76 -1.43 -1.45
C VAL A 228 -10.98 -2.32 -0.48
N ASN A 229 -9.77 -1.93 -0.08
CA ASN A 229 -8.99 -2.69 0.91
C ASN A 229 -9.60 -2.60 2.32
N MET A 230 -9.73 -1.38 2.86
CA MET A 230 -10.25 -1.18 4.23
C MET A 230 -11.79 -1.28 4.29
N GLY A 231 -12.50 -0.85 3.24
CA GLY A 231 -13.95 -1.02 3.13
C GLY A 231 -14.36 -2.48 2.90
N GLY A 232 -13.54 -3.28 2.21
CA GLY A 232 -13.72 -4.73 2.13
C GLY A 232 -13.62 -5.36 3.52
N LEU A 233 -12.51 -5.11 4.23
CA LEU A 233 -12.32 -5.57 5.62
C LEU A 233 -13.48 -5.19 6.54
N ALA A 234 -14.07 -4.00 6.37
CA ALA A 234 -15.25 -3.54 7.10
C ALA A 234 -16.53 -4.29 6.71
N LEU A 235 -16.79 -4.49 5.42
CA LEU A 235 -18.02 -5.12 4.93
C LEU A 235 -18.10 -6.61 5.30
N GLY A 236 -16.97 -7.31 5.41
CA GLY A 236 -16.94 -8.74 5.75
C GLY A 236 -17.73 -9.09 7.01
N PRO A 237 -17.42 -8.53 8.19
CA PRO A 237 -18.15 -8.79 9.42
C PRO A 237 -19.60 -8.30 9.37
N LEU A 238 -19.91 -7.23 8.64
CA LEU A 238 -21.30 -6.77 8.48
C LEU A 238 -22.12 -7.79 7.70
N VAL A 239 -21.64 -8.24 6.54
CA VAL A 239 -22.34 -9.24 5.70
C VAL A 239 -22.41 -10.58 6.42
N GLY A 240 -21.32 -11.02 7.07
CA GLY A 240 -21.31 -12.21 7.91
C GLY A 240 -22.31 -12.13 9.06
N GLY A 241 -22.41 -10.97 9.73
CA GLY A 241 -23.29 -10.76 10.87
C GLY A 241 -24.77 -10.62 10.49
N VAL A 242 -25.06 -10.04 9.31
CA VAL A 242 -26.41 -10.04 8.72
C VAL A 242 -26.81 -11.46 8.35
N LEU A 243 -26.00 -12.18 7.58
CA LEU A 243 -26.34 -13.55 7.16
C LEU A 243 -26.45 -14.50 8.36
N ALA A 244 -25.64 -14.31 9.41
CA ALA A 244 -25.71 -15.09 10.65
C ALA A 244 -27.08 -15.01 11.38
N VAL A 245 -27.89 -13.98 11.11
CA VAL A 245 -29.21 -13.79 11.73
C VAL A 245 -30.39 -13.87 10.75
N THR A 246 -30.13 -14.02 9.43
CA THR A 246 -31.19 -14.06 8.39
C THR A 246 -31.31 -15.40 7.65
N VAL A 247 -30.43 -16.38 7.88
CA VAL A 247 -30.41 -17.64 7.14
C VAL A 247 -30.31 -18.88 8.05
N ASP A 248 -30.99 -19.96 7.68
CA ASP A 248 -31.08 -21.18 8.52
C ASP A 248 -29.76 -21.96 8.64
N ARG A 249 -28.82 -21.72 7.72
CA ARG A 249 -27.48 -22.35 7.68
C ARG A 249 -26.38 -21.28 7.81
N PRO A 250 -26.23 -20.62 8.96
CA PRO A 250 -25.32 -19.47 9.12
C PRO A 250 -23.84 -19.84 9.00
N LEU A 251 -23.47 -21.11 9.19
CA LEU A 251 -22.12 -21.63 8.95
C LEU A 251 -21.86 -22.10 7.50
N VAL A 252 -22.82 -21.92 6.58
CA VAL A 252 -22.70 -22.43 5.20
C VAL A 252 -23.03 -21.36 4.16
N VAL A 253 -24.19 -20.70 4.27
CA VAL A 253 -24.65 -19.71 3.26
C VAL A 253 -23.69 -18.53 3.06
N PRO A 254 -23.01 -17.96 4.09
CA PRO A 254 -22.01 -16.91 3.85
C PRO A 254 -20.86 -17.39 2.95
N TYR A 255 -20.42 -18.63 3.11
CA TYR A 255 -19.35 -19.23 2.32
C TYR A 255 -19.83 -19.61 0.92
N GLU A 256 -21.07 -20.08 0.74
CA GLU A 256 -21.69 -20.32 -0.57
C GLU A 256 -21.81 -19.01 -1.38
N VAL A 257 -22.32 -17.94 -0.76
CA VAL A 257 -22.48 -16.62 -1.39
C VAL A 257 -21.13 -16.06 -1.83
N PHE A 258 -20.12 -16.09 -0.96
CA PHE A 258 -18.78 -15.60 -1.33
C PHE A 258 -18.06 -16.52 -2.32
N LEU A 259 -18.26 -17.85 -2.28
CA LEU A 259 -17.72 -18.77 -3.29
C LEU A 259 -18.26 -18.42 -4.70
N VAL A 260 -19.57 -18.24 -4.84
CA VAL A 260 -20.18 -17.83 -6.12
C VAL A 260 -19.67 -16.45 -6.55
N LEU A 261 -19.63 -15.48 -5.64
CA LEU A 261 -19.14 -14.13 -5.92
C LEU A 261 -17.67 -14.11 -6.38
N LEU A 262 -16.80 -14.88 -5.72
CA LEU A 262 -15.38 -15.01 -6.07
C LEU A 262 -15.17 -15.72 -7.41
N VAL A 263 -15.96 -16.75 -7.72
CA VAL A 263 -15.91 -17.41 -9.04
C VAL A 263 -16.36 -16.45 -10.15
N VAL A 264 -17.49 -15.74 -9.96
CA VAL A 264 -18.00 -14.77 -10.95
C VAL A 264 -17.00 -13.62 -11.16
N LEU A 265 -16.42 -13.08 -10.09
CA LEU A 265 -15.41 -12.03 -10.18
C LEU A 265 -14.09 -12.55 -10.77
N GLY A 266 -13.68 -13.79 -10.49
CA GLY A 266 -12.53 -14.44 -11.12
C GLY A 266 -12.70 -14.59 -12.63
N LEU A 267 -13.89 -15.02 -13.10
CA LEU A 267 -14.22 -15.04 -14.52
C LEU A 267 -14.19 -13.63 -15.14
N GLY A 268 -14.65 -12.61 -14.42
CA GLY A 268 -14.51 -11.21 -14.83
C GLY A 268 -13.05 -10.76 -14.95
N VAL A 269 -12.21 -11.07 -13.96
CA VAL A 269 -10.77 -10.76 -13.93
C VAL A 269 -10.04 -11.43 -15.09
N ALA A 270 -10.46 -12.62 -15.52
CA ALA A 270 -9.89 -13.31 -16.68
C ALA A 270 -10.09 -12.54 -18.01
N LEU A 271 -11.09 -11.67 -18.09
CA LEU A 271 -11.38 -10.80 -19.23
C LEU A 271 -10.73 -9.42 -19.14
N VAL A 272 -10.14 -9.02 -18.01
CA VAL A 272 -9.43 -7.73 -17.88
C VAL A 272 -8.13 -7.76 -18.69
N PRO A 273 -7.65 -6.66 -19.31
CA PRO A 273 -6.36 -6.64 -20.00
C PRO A 273 -5.19 -6.98 -19.07
N GLU A 274 -4.14 -7.61 -19.60
CA GLU A 274 -2.86 -7.71 -18.89
C GLU A 274 -2.07 -6.41 -19.07
N THR A 275 -1.59 -5.82 -17.98
CA THR A 275 -0.88 -4.52 -17.97
C THR A 275 0.65 -4.64 -17.92
N VAL A 276 1.18 -5.83 -17.62
CA VAL A 276 2.62 -6.10 -17.62
C VAL A 276 3.05 -6.64 -18.98
N GLU A 277 4.00 -5.95 -19.62
CA GLU A 277 4.61 -6.43 -20.86
C GLU A 277 5.27 -7.80 -20.68
N ARG A 278 5.05 -8.69 -21.65
CA ARG A 278 5.53 -10.07 -21.58
C ARG A 278 7.04 -10.13 -21.83
N ARG A 279 7.82 -10.08 -20.76
CA ARG A 279 9.27 -10.37 -20.80
C ARG A 279 9.54 -11.74 -21.41
N GLU A 280 10.46 -11.78 -22.36
CA GLU A 280 10.87 -13.02 -23.06
C GLU A 280 11.70 -13.93 -22.16
N VAL A 281 12.48 -13.34 -21.24
CA VAL A 281 13.27 -14.05 -20.23
C VAL A 281 12.64 -13.84 -18.85
N LEU A 282 12.25 -14.93 -18.20
CA LEU A 282 11.85 -14.92 -16.79
C LEU A 282 13.10 -14.84 -15.89
N PRO A 283 13.22 -13.87 -14.98
CA PRO A 283 14.34 -13.82 -14.04
C PRO A 283 14.28 -14.97 -13.02
N ALA A 284 15.44 -15.38 -12.49
CA ALA A 284 15.50 -16.42 -11.47
C ALA A 284 14.76 -16.02 -10.19
N TYR A 285 13.90 -16.90 -9.69
CA TYR A 285 13.16 -16.70 -8.45
C TYR A 285 14.09 -16.49 -7.25
N ARG A 286 13.79 -15.48 -6.42
CA ARG A 286 14.48 -15.15 -5.18
C ARG A 286 13.42 -14.67 -4.18
N PRO A 287 13.28 -15.25 -2.98
CA PRO A 287 12.35 -14.74 -1.96
C PRO A 287 12.67 -13.28 -1.60
N GLN A 288 11.62 -12.49 -1.34
CA GLN A 288 11.75 -11.07 -1.04
C GLN A 288 12.46 -10.86 0.31
N ARG A 289 13.48 -9.98 0.35
CA ARG A 289 14.18 -9.70 1.62
C ARG A 289 13.45 -8.61 2.40
N LEU A 290 13.72 -8.54 3.70
CA LEU A 290 13.37 -7.37 4.50
C LEU A 290 14.59 -6.43 4.56
N ALA A 291 14.61 -5.45 3.66
CA ALA A 291 15.46 -4.29 3.82
C ALA A 291 14.92 -3.40 4.95
N VAL A 292 15.67 -3.31 6.05
CA VAL A 292 15.53 -2.21 7.01
C VAL A 292 16.68 -1.24 6.75
N PRO A 293 16.45 -0.06 6.14
CA PRO A 293 17.51 0.84 5.72
C PRO A 293 18.40 1.23 6.91
N ALA A 294 19.71 1.01 6.78
CA ALA A 294 20.64 1.06 7.92
C ALA A 294 20.72 2.46 8.55
N GLU A 295 20.74 3.50 7.71
CA GLU A 295 20.83 4.91 8.12
C GLU A 295 19.57 5.41 8.85
N SER A 296 18.39 4.84 8.59
CA SER A 296 17.10 5.34 9.08
C SER A 296 16.32 4.35 9.95
N ARG A 297 16.98 3.32 10.47
CA ARG A 297 16.41 2.27 11.35
C ARG A 297 15.47 2.80 12.42
N GLY A 298 15.80 3.90 13.09
CA GLY A 298 14.94 4.49 14.13
C GLY A 298 13.60 5.03 13.63
N ALA A 299 13.58 5.64 12.44
CA ALA A 299 12.35 6.13 11.80
C ALA A 299 11.50 4.95 11.31
N PHE A 300 12.11 3.97 10.63
CA PHE A 300 11.41 2.74 10.21
C PHE A 300 10.82 1.98 11.40
N LEU A 301 11.60 1.74 12.47
CA LEU A 301 11.14 1.01 13.64
C LEU A 301 10.01 1.74 14.39
N SER A 302 10.04 3.08 14.47
CA SER A 302 8.90 3.82 15.07
C SER A 302 7.62 3.70 14.24
N ALA A 303 7.71 3.80 12.91
CA ALA A 303 6.59 3.54 12.01
C ALA A 303 6.08 2.09 12.12
N ALA A 304 6.99 1.10 12.24
CA ALA A 304 6.66 -0.32 12.35
C ALA A 304 5.97 -0.65 13.69
N VAL A 305 6.44 -0.09 14.80
CA VAL A 305 5.76 -0.21 16.11
C VAL A 305 4.39 0.47 16.09
N GLY A 306 4.25 1.61 15.38
CA GLY A 306 2.95 2.25 15.15
C GLY A 306 1.98 1.36 14.37
N ALA A 307 2.45 0.73 13.28
CA ALA A 307 1.64 -0.20 12.49
C ALA A 307 1.25 -1.45 13.28
N PHE A 308 2.20 -2.04 14.02
CA PHE A 308 1.97 -3.18 14.93
C PHE A 308 0.90 -2.84 15.98
N ALA A 309 1.06 -1.73 16.71
CA ALA A 309 0.14 -1.34 17.78
C ALA A 309 -1.24 -0.95 17.24
N GLY A 310 -1.30 -0.34 16.05
CA GLY A 310 -2.57 -0.06 15.38
C GLY A 310 -3.30 -1.33 14.95
N PHE A 311 -2.62 -2.28 14.31
CA PHE A 311 -3.24 -3.54 13.87
C PHE A 311 -3.62 -4.44 15.06
N ALA A 312 -2.97 -4.30 16.22
CA ALA A 312 -3.40 -4.97 17.44
C ALA A 312 -4.85 -4.60 17.83
N VAL A 313 -5.27 -3.35 17.63
CA VAL A 313 -6.65 -2.90 17.86
C VAL A 313 -7.62 -3.57 16.88
N PHE A 314 -7.28 -3.59 15.58
CA PHE A 314 -8.07 -4.33 14.60
C PHE A 314 -8.15 -5.83 14.91
N GLY A 315 -7.07 -6.43 15.41
CA GLY A 315 -7.03 -7.84 15.81
C GLY A 315 -7.91 -8.16 17.01
N LEU A 316 -7.95 -7.28 18.03
CA LEU A 316 -8.90 -7.39 19.14
C LEU A 316 -10.35 -7.34 18.62
N PHE A 317 -10.65 -6.37 17.77
CA PHE A 317 -12.02 -6.15 17.28
C PHE A 317 -12.49 -7.15 16.22
N THR A 318 -11.60 -7.91 15.57
CA THR A 318 -11.97 -9.06 14.71
C THR A 318 -12.00 -10.38 15.46
N SER A 319 -11.06 -10.64 16.35
CA SER A 319 -10.94 -11.98 16.96
C SER A 319 -11.73 -12.16 18.24
N LEU A 320 -12.01 -11.09 18.99
CA LEU A 320 -12.48 -11.19 20.38
C LEU A 320 -13.64 -10.27 20.72
N ALA A 321 -13.98 -9.28 19.88
CA ALA A 321 -15.19 -8.48 20.09
C ALA A 321 -16.46 -9.32 20.32
N PRO A 322 -16.75 -10.42 19.58
CA PRO A 322 -17.90 -11.28 19.88
C PRO A 322 -17.86 -11.86 21.30
N THR A 323 -16.68 -12.29 21.76
CA THR A 323 -16.47 -12.85 23.10
C THR A 323 -16.67 -11.80 24.19
N PHE A 324 -16.21 -10.56 23.98
CA PHE A 324 -16.45 -9.45 24.91
C PHE A 324 -17.92 -9.01 24.90
N LEU A 325 -18.58 -8.94 23.74
CA LEU A 325 -20.00 -8.59 23.61
C LEU A 325 -20.89 -9.56 24.42
N ALA A 326 -20.80 -10.86 24.15
CA ALA A 326 -21.58 -11.86 24.87
C ALA A 326 -21.19 -11.94 26.35
N GLY A 327 -19.88 -12.04 26.65
CA GLY A 327 -19.38 -12.33 27.99
C GLY A 327 -19.35 -11.14 28.97
N ARG A 328 -19.28 -9.89 28.48
CA ARG A 328 -19.20 -8.69 29.34
C ARG A 328 -20.46 -7.81 29.30
N PHE A 329 -21.13 -7.75 28.16
CA PHE A 329 -22.26 -6.87 27.90
C PHE A 329 -23.60 -7.61 27.75
N GLY A 330 -23.60 -8.94 27.70
CA GLY A 330 -24.80 -9.77 27.49
C GLY A 330 -25.33 -9.75 26.05
N GLU A 331 -24.57 -9.17 25.12
CA GLU A 331 -24.96 -8.96 23.74
C GLU A 331 -24.56 -10.16 22.87
N THR A 332 -25.53 -11.01 22.54
CA THR A 332 -25.33 -12.26 21.79
C THR A 332 -25.57 -12.12 20.29
N SER A 333 -26.01 -10.95 19.81
CA SER A 333 -26.33 -10.75 18.39
C SER A 333 -25.09 -10.75 17.50
N HIS A 334 -24.99 -11.73 16.61
CA HIS A 334 -23.97 -11.81 15.56
C HIS A 334 -23.98 -10.59 14.64
N LEU A 335 -25.15 -9.95 14.44
CA LEU A 335 -25.28 -8.70 13.71
C LEU A 335 -24.63 -7.53 14.47
N VAL A 336 -24.79 -7.43 15.79
CA VAL A 336 -24.14 -6.38 16.59
C VAL A 336 -22.62 -6.60 16.60
N ALA A 337 -22.15 -7.84 16.77
CA ALA A 337 -20.73 -8.16 16.65
C ALA A 337 -20.16 -7.77 15.27
N GLY A 338 -20.86 -8.10 14.19
CA GLY A 338 -20.51 -7.68 12.83
C GLY A 338 -20.50 -6.16 12.64
N ALA A 339 -21.51 -5.46 13.15
CA ALA A 339 -21.65 -4.01 13.05
C ALA A 339 -20.59 -3.24 13.84
N VAL A 340 -20.19 -3.75 15.02
CA VAL A 340 -19.07 -3.18 15.79
C VAL A 340 -17.77 -3.30 15.01
N SER A 341 -17.42 -4.50 14.52
CA SER A 341 -16.21 -4.71 13.72
C SER A 341 -16.22 -3.87 12.43
N PHE A 342 -17.36 -3.79 11.73
CA PHE A 342 -17.57 -2.89 10.59
C PHE A 342 -17.29 -1.43 10.96
N GLY A 343 -17.85 -0.94 12.08
CA GLY A 343 -17.65 0.43 12.55
C GLY A 343 -16.18 0.77 12.78
N VAL A 344 -15.40 -0.15 13.35
CA VAL A 344 -13.95 0.03 13.59
C VAL A 344 -13.17 0.17 12.26
N PHE A 345 -13.38 -0.73 11.30
CA PHE A 345 -12.69 -0.65 10.00
C PHE A 345 -13.20 0.48 9.11
N ALA A 346 -14.51 0.73 9.07
CA ALA A 346 -15.10 1.80 8.27
C ALA A 346 -14.61 3.18 8.77
N ALA A 347 -14.51 3.38 10.09
CA ALA A 347 -13.89 4.57 10.66
C ALA A 347 -12.40 4.68 10.27
N GLY A 348 -11.65 3.58 10.28
CA GLY A 348 -10.29 3.53 9.76
C GLY A 348 -10.18 3.94 8.28
N ALA A 349 -11.02 3.36 7.41
CA ALA A 349 -11.08 3.66 5.98
C ALA A 349 -11.42 5.13 5.71
N VAL A 350 -12.49 5.64 6.34
CA VAL A 350 -12.95 7.03 6.20
C VAL A 350 -11.88 8.00 6.70
N ALA A 351 -11.29 7.75 7.86
CA ALA A 351 -10.26 8.62 8.42
C ALA A 351 -8.95 8.57 7.60
N GLN A 352 -8.58 7.41 7.05
CA GLN A 352 -7.47 7.25 6.12
C GLN A 352 -7.69 8.08 4.83
N LEU A 353 -8.90 8.07 4.27
CA LEU A 353 -9.27 8.85 3.08
C LEU A 353 -9.35 10.36 3.37
N LEU A 354 -10.08 10.79 4.40
CA LEU A 354 -10.22 12.20 4.76
C LEU A 354 -8.88 12.84 5.14
N SER A 355 -8.00 12.09 5.80
CA SER A 355 -6.67 12.60 6.16
C SER A 355 -5.66 12.63 5.01
N ALA A 356 -6.00 12.18 3.79
CA ALA A 356 -5.08 12.10 2.65
C ALA A 356 -4.49 13.46 2.22
N ARG A 357 -5.17 14.59 2.53
CA ARG A 357 -4.66 15.95 2.29
C ARG A 357 -4.00 16.61 3.52
N LEU A 358 -4.00 15.95 4.67
CA LEU A 358 -3.42 16.50 5.90
C LEU A 358 -1.91 16.27 5.96
N ALA A 359 -1.17 17.31 6.32
CA ALA A 359 0.26 17.22 6.64
C ALA A 359 0.53 16.21 7.75
N ALA A 360 1.70 15.56 7.72
CA ALA A 360 2.03 14.43 8.58
C ALA A 360 1.91 14.74 10.08
N ARG A 361 2.35 15.93 10.53
CA ARG A 361 2.36 16.31 11.96
C ARG A 361 0.94 16.49 12.55
N PRO A 362 0.02 17.27 11.94
CA PRO A 362 -1.39 17.27 12.35
C PRO A 362 -2.04 15.88 12.32
N ALA A 363 -1.76 15.07 11.30
CA ALA A 363 -2.33 13.73 11.19
C ALA A 363 -1.80 12.77 12.27
N LEU A 364 -0.51 12.84 12.63
CA LEU A 364 0.07 12.09 13.76
C LEU A 364 -0.56 12.47 15.10
N LEU A 365 -0.80 13.77 15.32
CA LEU A 365 -1.45 14.26 16.56
C LEU A 365 -2.92 13.84 16.64
N LEU A 366 -3.67 13.93 15.54
CA LEU A 366 -5.06 13.46 15.46
C LEU A 366 -5.16 11.94 15.65
N SER A 367 -4.23 11.17 15.08
CA SER A 367 -4.10 9.72 15.30
C SER A 367 -3.85 9.39 16.78
N ALA A 368 -2.90 10.07 17.43
CA ALA A 368 -2.61 9.87 18.85
C ALA A 368 -3.81 10.18 19.73
N ALA A 369 -4.51 11.30 19.48
CA ALA A 369 -5.70 11.67 20.23
C ALA A 369 -6.85 10.65 20.04
N ALA A 370 -7.12 10.24 18.80
CA ALA A 370 -8.16 9.26 18.49
C ALA A 370 -7.87 7.87 19.10
N LEU A 371 -6.62 7.39 19.01
CA LEU A 371 -6.21 6.13 19.66
C LEU A 371 -6.25 6.23 21.19
N ALA A 372 -5.78 7.34 21.78
CA ALA A 372 -5.78 7.51 23.24
C ALA A 372 -7.19 7.57 23.82
N VAL A 373 -8.05 8.45 23.29
CA VAL A 373 -9.44 8.57 23.75
C VAL A 373 -10.24 7.31 23.41
N GLY A 374 -10.02 6.71 22.23
CA GLY A 374 -10.69 5.47 21.82
C GLY A 374 -10.36 4.29 22.75
N LEU A 375 -9.08 4.04 23.03
CA LEU A 375 -8.66 2.96 23.94
C LEU A 375 -9.09 3.20 25.39
N VAL A 376 -9.11 4.45 25.86
CA VAL A 376 -9.67 4.80 27.17
C VAL A 376 -11.18 4.55 27.22
N LEU A 377 -11.94 4.88 26.17
CA LEU A 377 -13.37 4.58 26.09
C LEU A 377 -13.67 3.07 26.05
N VAL A 378 -12.83 2.28 25.36
CA VAL A 378 -12.88 0.80 25.39
C VAL A 378 -12.67 0.27 26.82
N ALA A 379 -11.66 0.78 27.53
CA ALA A 379 -11.41 0.42 28.92
C ALA A 379 -12.57 0.83 29.85
N VAL A 380 -13.12 2.04 29.68
CA VAL A 380 -14.28 2.52 30.45
C VAL A 380 -15.50 1.65 30.22
N GLY A 381 -15.82 1.29 28.96
CA GLY A 381 -16.94 0.39 28.66
C GLY A 381 -16.76 -0.99 29.29
N ALA A 382 -15.56 -1.56 29.19
CA ALA A 382 -15.22 -2.85 29.78
C ALA A 382 -15.31 -2.86 31.32
N VAL A 383 -14.88 -1.78 31.99
CA VAL A 383 -15.02 -1.66 33.46
C VAL A 383 -16.49 -1.47 33.84
N THR A 384 -17.19 -0.51 33.22
CA THR A 384 -18.54 -0.07 33.59
C THR A 384 -19.69 -1.00 33.15
N ALA A 385 -19.43 -2.01 32.33
CA ALA A 385 -20.44 -2.85 31.64
C ALA A 385 -21.28 -2.11 30.60
N VAL A 386 -20.95 -0.87 30.21
CA VAL A 386 -21.74 -0.10 29.26
C VAL A 386 -21.23 -0.31 27.84
N LEU A 387 -22.10 -0.81 26.95
CA LEU A 387 -21.78 -1.11 25.56
C LEU A 387 -21.37 0.14 24.76
N TRP A 388 -22.05 1.27 24.95
CA TRP A 388 -21.83 2.48 24.15
C TRP A 388 -20.40 3.03 24.20
N PRO A 389 -19.73 3.21 25.35
CA PRO A 389 -18.31 3.56 25.42
C PRO A 389 -17.40 2.54 24.74
N PHE A 390 -17.69 1.24 24.81
CA PHE A 390 -16.90 0.20 24.14
C PHE A 390 -16.98 0.34 22.61
N VAL A 391 -18.18 0.52 22.06
CA VAL A 391 -18.39 0.70 20.61
C VAL A 391 -17.83 2.03 20.11
N ALA A 392 -18.16 3.14 20.78
CA ALA A 392 -17.65 4.47 20.42
C ALA A 392 -16.12 4.54 20.55
N GLY A 393 -15.55 3.91 21.57
CA GLY A 393 -14.11 3.78 21.75
C GLY A 393 -13.44 2.98 20.65
N GLY A 394 -14.04 1.85 20.24
CA GLY A 394 -13.57 1.04 19.11
C GLY A 394 -13.58 1.81 17.80
N VAL A 395 -14.69 2.50 17.49
CA VAL A 395 -14.84 3.34 16.28
C VAL A 395 -13.79 4.45 16.25
N LEU A 396 -13.60 5.16 17.36
CA LEU A 396 -12.63 6.26 17.46
C LEU A 396 -11.17 5.74 17.39
N ALA A 397 -10.87 4.63 18.06
CA ALA A 397 -9.56 3.98 17.96
C ALA A 397 -9.29 3.53 16.52
N GLY A 398 -10.26 2.91 15.84
CA GLY A 398 -10.17 2.47 14.44
C GLY A 398 -9.86 3.60 13.47
N ALA A 399 -10.51 4.77 13.61
CA ALA A 399 -10.13 5.98 12.89
C ALA A 399 -8.67 6.36 13.12
N GLY A 400 -8.22 6.33 14.38
CA GLY A 400 -6.83 6.59 14.75
C GLY A 400 -5.82 5.58 14.16
N VAL A 401 -6.18 4.29 14.08
CA VAL A 401 -5.40 3.24 13.38
C VAL A 401 -5.27 3.57 11.89
N GLY A 402 -6.36 3.92 11.21
CA GLY A 402 -6.35 4.24 9.78
C GLY A 402 -5.42 5.40 9.44
N LEU A 403 -5.37 6.44 10.30
CA LEU A 403 -4.35 7.49 10.18
C LEU A 403 -2.94 6.95 10.45
N LEU A 404 -2.72 6.22 11.55
CA LEU A 404 -1.40 5.74 11.95
C LEU A 404 -0.77 4.86 10.86
N PHE A 405 -1.54 3.91 10.33
CA PHE A 405 -1.09 2.99 9.30
C PHE A 405 -0.74 3.73 7.99
N ARG A 406 -1.55 4.70 7.55
CA ARG A 406 -1.23 5.55 6.39
C ARG A 406 0.08 6.33 6.60
N LEU A 407 0.30 6.83 7.81
CA LEU A 407 1.51 7.59 8.15
C LEU A 407 2.74 6.68 8.26
N SER A 408 2.60 5.48 8.79
CA SER A 408 3.66 4.46 8.80
C SER A 408 4.06 4.00 7.39
N LEU A 409 3.08 3.78 6.50
CA LEU A 409 3.33 3.50 5.09
C LEU A 409 4.00 4.68 4.37
N ALA A 410 3.61 5.92 4.69
CA ALA A 410 4.24 7.11 4.10
C ALA A 410 5.71 7.24 4.52
N VAL A 411 6.02 7.04 5.81
CA VAL A 411 7.39 7.03 6.33
C VAL A 411 8.21 5.89 5.70
N ALA A 412 7.67 4.67 5.65
CA ALA A 412 8.33 3.55 4.96
C ALA A 412 8.63 3.87 3.48
N GLY A 413 7.67 4.46 2.76
CA GLY A 413 7.80 4.85 1.37
C GLY A 413 8.84 5.96 1.11
N SER A 414 9.02 6.89 2.06
CA SER A 414 10.03 7.97 1.97
C SER A 414 11.44 7.53 2.34
N LEU A 415 11.60 6.43 3.08
CA LEU A 415 12.90 5.90 3.50
C LEU A 415 13.48 4.86 2.51
N ALA A 416 12.76 4.56 1.42
CA ALA A 416 13.13 3.52 0.47
C ALA A 416 13.48 4.09 -0.91
N SER A 417 14.66 3.71 -1.41
CA SER A 417 15.00 3.84 -2.83
C SER A 417 14.04 3.01 -3.69
N ASP A 418 13.85 3.37 -4.96
CA ASP A 418 12.86 2.71 -5.81
C ASP A 418 13.10 1.20 -5.96
N ALA A 419 14.36 0.77 -5.97
CA ALA A 419 14.74 -0.64 -5.99
C ALA A 419 14.42 -1.40 -4.69
N ALA A 420 14.41 -0.73 -3.54
CA ALA A 420 14.16 -1.33 -2.22
C ALA A 420 12.72 -1.12 -1.72
N ARG A 421 11.88 -0.31 -2.39
CA ARG A 421 10.54 0.08 -1.93
C ARG A 421 9.64 -1.12 -1.63
N GLY A 422 9.70 -2.17 -2.44
CA GLY A 422 8.97 -3.42 -2.17
C GLY A 422 9.40 -4.09 -0.86
N GLU A 423 10.71 -4.19 -0.60
CA GLU A 423 11.27 -4.82 0.60
C GLU A 423 10.96 -4.04 1.88
N VAL A 424 11.08 -2.71 1.85
CA VAL A 424 10.76 -1.83 2.99
C VAL A 424 9.26 -1.85 3.31
N LEU A 425 8.38 -1.83 2.29
CA LEU A 425 6.94 -1.94 2.49
C LEU A 425 6.52 -3.34 2.99
N ALA A 426 7.14 -4.41 2.48
CA ALA A 426 6.90 -5.77 3.00
C ALA A 426 7.25 -5.88 4.49
N GLY A 427 8.34 -5.25 4.93
CA GLY A 427 8.68 -5.14 6.37
C GLY A 427 7.64 -4.37 7.20
N MET A 428 7.03 -3.33 6.62
CA MET A 428 5.96 -2.57 7.29
C MET A 428 4.68 -3.39 7.44
N PHE A 429 4.29 -4.14 6.41
CA PHE A 429 3.16 -5.08 6.49
C PHE A 429 3.45 -6.27 7.42
N LEU A 430 4.68 -6.80 7.48
CA LEU A 430 5.04 -7.82 8.47
C LEU A 430 4.80 -7.32 9.89
N ALA A 431 5.24 -6.10 10.22
CA ALA A 431 5.00 -5.50 11.53
C ALA A 431 3.50 -5.34 11.83
N ALA A 432 2.71 -4.93 10.83
CA ALA A 432 1.26 -4.83 10.95
C ALA A 432 0.59 -6.20 11.22
N TYR A 433 0.92 -7.25 10.45
CA TYR A 433 0.32 -8.57 10.63
C TYR A 433 0.82 -9.32 11.88
N LEU A 434 2.05 -9.10 12.32
CA LEU A 434 2.49 -9.51 13.66
C LEU A 434 1.70 -8.79 14.76
N GLY A 435 1.38 -7.51 14.56
CA GLY A 435 0.50 -6.74 15.45
C GLY A 435 -0.93 -7.25 15.48
N LEU A 436 -1.45 -7.72 14.34
CA LEU A 436 -2.77 -8.35 14.25
C LEU A 436 -2.87 -9.67 15.03
N ALA A 437 -1.78 -10.45 15.09
CA ALA A 437 -1.79 -11.81 15.63
C ALA A 437 -1.21 -11.97 17.04
N VAL A 438 0.00 -11.46 17.30
CA VAL A 438 0.76 -11.76 18.53
C VAL A 438 0.07 -11.22 19.80
N PRO A 439 -0.40 -9.95 19.87
CA PRO A 439 -1.16 -9.44 21.01
C PRO A 439 -2.48 -10.19 21.21
N VAL A 440 -3.12 -10.62 20.13
CA VAL A 440 -4.42 -11.30 20.15
C VAL A 440 -4.28 -12.73 20.67
N LEU A 441 -3.26 -13.47 20.23
CA LEU A 441 -2.85 -14.74 20.84
C LEU A 441 -2.57 -14.60 22.33
N ALA A 442 -1.82 -13.56 22.72
CA ALA A 442 -1.50 -13.29 24.12
C ALA A 442 -2.76 -13.00 24.96
N ILE A 443 -3.71 -12.23 24.43
CA ILE A 443 -5.04 -12.05 25.07
C ILE A 443 -5.76 -13.39 25.18
N GLY A 444 -5.84 -14.17 24.10
CA GLY A 444 -6.54 -15.47 24.08
C GLY A 444 -5.99 -16.46 25.11
N ALA A 445 -4.66 -16.50 25.27
CA ALA A 445 -3.99 -17.30 26.30
C ALA A 445 -4.23 -16.75 27.72
N ALA A 446 -4.17 -15.42 27.89
CA ALA A 446 -4.44 -14.78 29.18
C ALA A 446 -5.89 -14.98 29.64
N LEU A 447 -6.86 -14.97 28.72
CA LEU A 447 -8.29 -15.24 28.99
C LEU A 447 -8.57 -16.67 29.49
N ALA A 448 -7.62 -17.61 29.33
CA ALA A 448 -7.74 -18.95 29.92
C ALA A 448 -7.36 -18.99 31.42
N LEU A 449 -6.73 -17.93 31.95
CA LEU A 449 -6.19 -17.86 33.31
C LEU A 449 -6.65 -16.64 34.12
N LEU A 450 -7.11 -15.58 33.44
CA LEU A 450 -7.40 -14.27 34.02
C LEU A 450 -8.76 -13.72 33.57
N PRO A 451 -9.51 -12.99 34.42
CA PRO A 451 -10.77 -12.39 34.03
C PRO A 451 -10.64 -11.37 32.89
N ALA A 452 -11.66 -11.28 32.04
CA ALA A 452 -11.59 -10.55 30.78
C ALA A 452 -11.29 -9.05 30.90
N VAL A 453 -11.75 -8.39 31.97
CA VAL A 453 -11.53 -6.94 32.18
C VAL A 453 -10.05 -6.63 32.47
N PRO A 454 -9.38 -7.24 33.47
CA PRO A 454 -7.92 -7.13 33.64
C PRO A 454 -7.10 -7.36 32.37
N VAL A 455 -7.43 -8.39 31.58
CA VAL A 455 -6.69 -8.69 30.33
C VAL A 455 -6.86 -7.57 29.29
N LEU A 456 -8.09 -7.06 29.11
CA LEU A 456 -8.37 -5.96 28.20
C LEU A 456 -7.75 -4.63 28.67
N LEU A 457 -7.71 -4.37 29.98
CA LEU A 457 -7.00 -3.21 30.55
C LEU A 457 -5.49 -3.30 30.33
N GLY A 458 -4.89 -4.48 30.51
CA GLY A 458 -3.48 -4.72 30.20
C GLY A 458 -3.16 -4.50 28.72
N PHE A 459 -4.00 -5.01 27.81
CA PHE A 459 -3.89 -4.75 26.37
C PHE A 459 -3.98 -3.25 26.05
N VAL A 460 -4.99 -2.55 26.59
CA VAL A 460 -5.18 -1.11 26.40
C VAL A 460 -3.94 -0.33 26.85
N ALA A 461 -3.40 -0.63 28.03
CA ALA A 461 -2.21 0.03 28.55
C ALA A 461 -0.98 -0.20 27.66
N VAL A 462 -0.72 -1.45 27.26
CA VAL A 462 0.43 -1.79 26.39
C VAL A 462 0.30 -1.14 25.01
N VAL A 463 -0.85 -1.24 24.36
CA VAL A 463 -1.06 -0.65 23.03
C VAL A 463 -0.98 0.88 23.09
N LEU A 464 -1.55 1.51 24.11
CA LEU A 464 -1.48 2.95 24.29
C LEU A 464 -0.03 3.44 24.46
N LEU A 465 0.77 2.74 25.28
CA LEU A 465 2.19 3.04 25.45
C LEU A 465 2.98 2.88 24.14
N LEU A 466 2.73 1.82 23.37
CA LEU A 466 3.38 1.59 22.07
C LEU A 466 3.00 2.66 21.05
N VAL A 467 1.72 3.02 20.93
CA VAL A 467 1.22 4.09 20.05
C VAL A 467 1.85 5.44 20.40
N LEU A 468 1.81 5.83 21.67
CA LEU A 468 2.35 7.12 22.10
C LEU A 468 3.88 7.17 21.93
N ALA A 469 4.60 6.09 22.23
CA ALA A 469 6.06 6.02 22.02
C ALA A 469 6.44 6.04 20.52
N ALA A 470 5.69 5.37 19.65
CA ALA A 470 5.86 5.39 18.21
C ALA A 470 5.64 6.80 17.65
N ILE A 471 4.48 7.40 17.91
CA ILE A 471 4.12 8.73 17.41
C ILE A 471 5.06 9.80 17.98
N ALA A 472 5.44 9.72 19.26
CA ALA A 472 6.42 10.63 19.85
C ALA A 472 7.83 10.52 19.26
N ARG A 473 8.22 9.37 18.68
CA ARG A 473 9.45 9.24 17.87
C ARG A 473 9.25 9.84 16.47
N MET A 474 8.17 9.50 15.77
CA MET A 474 7.88 10.01 14.43
C MET A 474 7.78 11.55 14.40
N LEU A 475 7.22 12.17 15.46
CA LEU A 475 7.14 13.62 15.65
C LEU A 475 8.46 14.31 16.03
N ARG A 476 9.52 13.55 16.34
CA ARG A 476 10.90 14.05 16.53
C ARG A 476 11.68 13.96 15.23
N SER A 477 11.60 12.83 14.52
CA SER A 477 12.24 12.64 13.22
C SER A 477 11.60 13.46 12.09
N SER A 478 10.46 14.12 12.32
CA SER A 478 9.87 15.11 11.40
C SER A 478 10.23 16.56 11.77
N ARG A 479 11.37 16.77 12.44
CA ARG A 479 11.91 18.10 12.83
C ARG A 479 13.40 18.26 12.51
N SER A 480 14.12 17.14 12.47
CA SER A 480 15.38 16.95 11.73
C SER A 480 15.10 16.85 10.24
#